data_AF-A0A6M3JQT0-F1
#
_entry.id   AF-A0A6M3JQT0-F1
#
_cell.length_a   1.000
_cell.length_b   1.000
_cell.length_c   1.000
_cell.angle_alpha   90.00
_cell.angle_beta   90.00
_cell.angle_gamma   90.00
#
_symmetry.space_group_name_H-M   'P 1'
#
loop_
_entity.id
_entity.type
_entity.pdbx_description
1 polymer ?
#
loop_
_entity_poly.entity_id
_entity_poly.type
_entity_poly.pdbx_seq_one_letter_code
_entity_poly.pdbx_strand_id
1 'polypeptide(L)'
;MKMRTNRHWSKEFMKLLRSKIIVGGPDDCWPWTGSVVNGSKPYGRVRVEGKLKLVHRVIYELYTGEELSDDIQVCHSCDNPICCNPHHLWTGTNEDNMLDKMVKRRASHEGPPGKFTYNEWQEIKRLFYVENLSKCEIAKRFNTYDTTIRRVLNAGDNYKCKENSNE
;
A
#
# COMPACT_ATOMS: atom_id res chain seq x y z
N MET A 1 -21.07 -3.56 -23.35
CA MET A 1 -19.66 -3.13 -23.40
C MET A 1 -18.87 -4.16 -24.22
N LYS A 2 -18.32 -3.80 -25.38
CA LYS A 2 -17.65 -4.76 -26.27
C LYS A 2 -16.18 -4.94 -25.84
N MET A 3 -15.87 -6.14 -25.37
CA MET A 3 -14.54 -6.60 -24.94
C MET A 3 -13.63 -6.69 -26.17
N ARG A 4 -12.49 -5.97 -26.18
CA ARG A 4 -11.55 -5.97 -27.31
C ARG A 4 -10.14 -6.26 -26.80
N THR A 5 -9.80 -7.54 -26.67
CA THR A 5 -8.42 -8.03 -26.52
C THR A 5 -8.00 -8.77 -27.80
N ASN A 6 -6.72 -8.73 -28.18
CA ASN A 6 -6.15 -9.67 -29.18
C ASN A 6 -5.97 -11.08 -28.60
N ARG A 7 -5.94 -11.20 -27.26
CA ARG A 7 -5.99 -12.48 -26.56
C ARG A 7 -7.40 -13.06 -26.64
N HIS A 8 -7.54 -14.29 -27.12
CA HIS A 8 -8.83 -14.99 -27.15
C HIS A 8 -9.11 -15.69 -25.82
N TRP A 9 -10.01 -15.12 -25.02
CA TRP A 9 -10.45 -15.73 -23.76
C TRP A 9 -11.58 -16.72 -24.00
N SER A 10 -11.39 -17.98 -23.58
CA SER A 10 -12.42 -19.01 -23.77
C SER A 10 -13.66 -18.70 -22.91
N LYS A 11 -14.84 -19.07 -23.40
CA LYS A 11 -16.11 -18.93 -22.65
C LYS A 11 -16.04 -19.66 -21.29
N GLU A 12 -15.40 -20.83 -21.26
CA GLU A 12 -15.20 -21.62 -20.05
C GLU A 12 -14.31 -20.90 -19.04
N PHE A 13 -13.23 -20.26 -19.50
CA PHE A 13 -12.37 -19.47 -18.63
C PHE A 13 -13.12 -18.29 -18.00
N MET A 14 -13.93 -17.60 -18.80
CA MET A 14 -14.75 -16.49 -18.31
C MET A 14 -15.81 -16.93 -17.30
N LYS A 15 -16.39 -18.12 -17.49
CA LYS A 15 -17.32 -18.74 -16.54
C LYS A 15 -16.61 -19.08 -15.23
N LEU A 16 -15.42 -19.68 -15.30
CA LEU A 16 -14.59 -20.00 -14.14
C LEU A 16 -14.25 -18.75 -13.33
N LEU A 17 -13.76 -17.68 -13.99
CA LEU A 17 -13.46 -16.41 -13.32
C LEU A 17 -14.68 -15.85 -12.58
N ARG A 18 -15.82 -15.71 -13.26
CA ARG A 18 -17.03 -15.16 -12.65
C ARG A 18 -17.54 -16.00 -11.48
N SER A 19 -17.41 -17.32 -11.53
CA SER A 19 -17.81 -18.20 -10.41
C SER A 19 -16.96 -18.05 -9.15
N LYS A 20 -15.80 -17.37 -9.25
CA LYS A 20 -14.83 -17.22 -8.16
C LYS A 20 -14.64 -15.77 -7.72
N ILE A 21 -15.47 -14.85 -8.23
CA ILE A 21 -15.45 -13.44 -7.85
C ILE A 21 -16.81 -13.11 -7.23
N ILE A 22 -16.79 -12.60 -6.00
CA ILE A 22 -18.00 -12.06 -5.39
C ILE A 22 -18.17 -10.64 -5.92
N VAL A 23 -19.14 -10.44 -6.81
CA VAL A 23 -19.38 -9.14 -7.48
C VAL A 23 -20.30 -8.28 -6.62
N GLY A 24 -19.94 -7.01 -6.45
CA GLY A 24 -20.73 -5.98 -5.78
C GLY A 24 -20.89 -4.74 -6.65
N GLY A 25 -21.16 -3.59 -6.03
CA GLY A 25 -21.18 -2.30 -6.70
C GLY A 25 -19.80 -1.84 -7.19
N PRO A 26 -19.74 -0.72 -7.93
CA PRO A 26 -18.49 -0.18 -8.47
C PRO A 26 -17.52 0.32 -7.37
N ASP A 27 -18.04 0.69 -6.20
CA ASP A 27 -17.23 1.12 -5.05
C ASP A 27 -16.94 -0.03 -4.06
N ASP A 28 -17.52 -1.22 -4.29
CA ASP A 28 -17.32 -2.39 -3.44
C ASP A 28 -16.09 -3.18 -3.86
N CYS A 29 -15.40 -3.78 -2.88
CA CYS A 29 -14.37 -4.77 -3.21
C CYS A 29 -15.01 -6.02 -3.79
N TRP A 30 -14.44 -6.57 -4.87
CA TRP A 30 -14.88 -7.85 -5.44
C TRP A 30 -13.86 -8.94 -5.07
N PRO A 31 -13.99 -9.60 -3.91
CA PRO A 31 -12.98 -10.54 -3.44
C PRO A 31 -12.93 -11.81 -4.30
N TRP A 32 -11.70 -12.24 -4.59
CA TRP A 32 -11.40 -13.54 -5.19
C TRP A 32 -11.53 -14.67 -4.17
N THR A 33 -12.22 -15.76 -4.54
CA THR A 33 -12.44 -16.94 -3.69
C THR A 33 -11.69 -18.19 -4.16
N GLY A 34 -10.82 -18.05 -5.17
CA GLY A 34 -10.00 -19.15 -5.68
C GLY A 34 -8.63 -19.22 -5.00
N SER A 35 -7.67 -19.85 -5.69
CA SER A 35 -6.31 -20.01 -5.17
C SER A 35 -5.62 -18.66 -4.92
N VAL A 36 -4.85 -18.59 -3.84
CA VAL A 36 -4.07 -17.41 -3.45
C VAL A 36 -2.59 -17.74 -3.29
N VAL A 37 -1.72 -16.73 -3.35
CA VAL A 37 -0.32 -16.84 -2.96
C VAL A 37 -0.21 -16.75 -1.45
N ASN A 38 0.49 -17.70 -0.83
CA ASN A 38 0.82 -17.62 0.59
C ASN A 38 1.86 -16.51 0.82
N GLY A 39 1.55 -15.58 1.73
CA GLY A 39 2.37 -14.44 2.11
C GLY A 39 1.63 -13.55 3.11
N SER A 40 2.27 -12.47 3.59
CA SER A 40 1.64 -11.49 4.51
C SER A 40 0.41 -10.77 3.92
N LYS A 41 0.28 -10.79 2.59
CA LYS A 41 -0.88 -10.29 1.84
C LYS A 41 -1.24 -11.32 0.75
N PRO A 42 -2.37 -12.04 0.86
CA PRO A 42 -2.72 -13.06 -0.13
C PRO A 42 -3.16 -12.40 -1.43
N TYR A 43 -2.48 -12.69 -2.53
CA TYR A 43 -2.90 -12.27 -3.87
C TYR A 43 -3.61 -13.42 -4.58
N GLY A 44 -4.75 -13.15 -5.22
CA GLY A 44 -5.44 -14.13 -6.05
C GLY A 44 -4.60 -14.59 -7.24
N ARG A 45 -4.59 -15.89 -7.52
CA ARG A 45 -3.98 -16.50 -8.71
C ARG A 45 -4.97 -17.33 -9.51
N VAL A 46 -4.78 -17.32 -10.83
CA VAL A 46 -5.54 -18.13 -11.78
C VAL A 46 -4.59 -18.67 -12.85
N ARG A 47 -4.90 -19.86 -13.39
CA ARG A 47 -4.12 -20.44 -14.49
C ARG A 47 -4.65 -19.95 -15.83
N VAL A 48 -3.79 -19.35 -16.63
CA VAL A 48 -4.06 -18.87 -18.00
C VAL A 48 -3.01 -19.48 -18.90
N GLU A 49 -3.43 -20.20 -19.95
CA GLU A 49 -2.51 -20.81 -20.95
C GLU A 49 -1.36 -21.63 -20.28
N GLY A 50 -1.71 -22.40 -19.25
CA GLY A 50 -0.76 -23.22 -18.49
C GLY A 50 0.08 -22.47 -17.44
N LYS A 51 0.16 -21.14 -17.50
CA LYS A 51 0.92 -20.29 -16.56
C LYS A 51 0.05 -19.77 -15.42
N LEU A 52 0.63 -19.62 -14.23
CA LEU A 52 -0.03 -18.97 -13.10
C LEU A 52 0.10 -17.44 -13.25
N LYS A 53 -1.04 -16.74 -13.31
CA LYS A 53 -1.11 -15.28 -13.36
C LYS A 53 -1.85 -14.73 -12.14
N LEU A 54 -1.56 -13.48 -11.79
CA LEU A 54 -2.31 -12.75 -10.75
C LEU A 54 -3.70 -12.38 -11.28
N VAL A 55 -4.73 -12.63 -10.48
CA VAL A 55 -6.13 -12.48 -10.93
C VAL A 55 -6.44 -11.03 -11.27
N HIS A 56 -6.00 -10.07 -10.45
CA HIS A 56 -6.25 -8.66 -10.71
C HIS A 56 -5.65 -8.19 -12.05
N ARG A 57 -4.49 -8.71 -12.46
CA ARG A 57 -3.92 -8.41 -13.79
C ARG A 57 -4.79 -8.95 -14.92
N VAL A 58 -5.24 -10.19 -14.79
CA VAL A 58 -6.13 -10.83 -15.77
C VAL A 58 -7.44 -10.05 -15.90
N ILE A 59 -8.00 -9.60 -14.78
CA ILE A 59 -9.22 -8.78 -14.80
C ILE A 59 -8.98 -7.42 -15.45
N TYR A 60 -7.82 -6.79 -15.20
CA TYR A 60 -7.46 -5.56 -15.89
C TYR A 60 -7.36 -5.78 -17.41
N GLU A 61 -6.60 -6.77 -17.89
CA GLU A 61 -6.49 -7.12 -19.32
C GLU A 61 -7.87 -7.36 -19.95
N LEU A 62 -8.76 -8.06 -19.24
CA LEU A 62 -10.13 -8.33 -19.69
C LEU A 62 -11.00 -7.09 -19.77
N TYR A 63 -10.84 -6.17 -18.81
CA TYR A 63 -11.67 -4.97 -18.69
C TYR A 63 -11.24 -3.88 -19.67
N THR A 64 -9.93 -3.63 -19.79
CA THR A 64 -9.40 -2.57 -20.66
C THR A 64 -9.24 -3.02 -22.10
N GLY A 65 -9.03 -4.33 -22.33
CA GLY A 65 -8.68 -4.84 -23.64
C GLY A 65 -7.18 -4.87 -23.92
N GLU A 66 -6.37 -4.36 -23.00
CA GLU A 66 -4.93 -4.19 -23.17
C GLU A 66 -4.19 -5.48 -22.79
N GLU A 67 -3.19 -5.86 -23.59
CA GLU A 67 -2.25 -6.90 -23.20
C GLU A 67 -1.12 -6.27 -22.39
N LEU A 68 -1.04 -6.64 -21.12
CA LEU A 68 -0.01 -6.13 -20.23
C LEU A 68 1.28 -6.91 -20.42
N SER A 69 2.38 -6.18 -20.63
CA SER A 69 3.72 -6.74 -20.52
C SER A 69 4.04 -7.09 -19.06
N ASP A 70 5.00 -8.00 -18.85
CA ASP A 70 5.32 -8.53 -17.52
C ASP A 70 5.91 -7.46 -16.56
N ASP A 71 6.45 -6.37 -17.11
CA ASP A 71 7.04 -5.25 -16.38
C ASP A 71 6.03 -4.20 -15.90
N ILE A 72 4.84 -4.11 -16.52
CA ILE A 72 3.78 -3.20 -16.06
C ILE A 72 3.20 -3.73 -14.76
N GLN A 73 2.98 -2.88 -13.75
CA GLN A 73 2.31 -3.28 -12.51
C GLN A 73 0.86 -2.80 -12.48
N VAL A 74 -0.04 -3.67 -12.02
CA VAL A 74 -1.44 -3.32 -11.77
C VAL A 74 -1.62 -3.12 -10.27
N CYS A 75 -2.05 -1.93 -9.89
CA CYS A 75 -2.15 -1.50 -8.50
C CYS A 75 -3.61 -1.38 -8.07
N HIS A 76 -3.85 -1.48 -6.76
CA HIS A 76 -5.17 -1.35 -6.15
C HIS A 76 -5.35 0.05 -5.55
N SER A 77 -6.47 0.73 -5.85
CA SER A 77 -6.87 1.94 -5.13
C SER A 77 -7.44 1.60 -3.74
N CYS A 78 -8.23 0.53 -3.65
CA CYS A 78 -8.85 0.02 -2.41
C CYS A 78 -7.89 -0.70 -1.45
N ASP A 79 -6.63 -0.90 -1.88
CA ASP A 79 -5.58 -1.36 -0.99
C ASP A 79 -5.80 -2.80 -0.41
N ASN A 80 -6.70 -3.54 -1.06
CA ASN A 80 -7.14 -4.91 -0.76
C ASN A 80 -6.59 -5.91 -1.82
N PRO A 81 -5.58 -6.73 -1.51
CA PRO A 81 -4.88 -7.61 -2.45
C PRO A 81 -5.74 -8.68 -3.14
N ILE A 82 -6.85 -9.09 -2.53
CA ILE A 82 -7.79 -10.07 -3.10
C ILE A 82 -8.87 -9.43 -3.96
N CYS A 83 -8.94 -8.10 -3.99
CA CYS A 83 -9.94 -7.38 -4.78
C CYS A 83 -9.66 -7.53 -6.28
N CYS A 84 -10.72 -7.82 -7.01
CA CYS A 84 -10.76 -8.00 -8.45
C CYS A 84 -11.74 -7.02 -9.12
N ASN A 85 -12.19 -5.96 -8.43
CA ASN A 85 -13.05 -4.96 -9.03
C ASN A 85 -12.22 -4.12 -10.01
N PRO A 86 -12.55 -4.09 -11.31
CA PRO A 86 -11.79 -3.31 -12.30
C PRO A 86 -11.76 -1.81 -12.01
N HIS A 87 -12.78 -1.25 -11.35
CA HIS A 87 -12.79 0.16 -10.93
C HIS A 87 -11.77 0.46 -9.83
N HIS A 88 -11.30 -0.58 -9.13
CA HIS A 88 -10.26 -0.47 -8.11
C HIS A 88 -8.86 -0.76 -8.66
N LEU A 89 -8.71 -1.01 -9.97
CA LEU A 89 -7.46 -1.38 -10.60
C LEU A 89 -6.98 -0.30 -11.57
N TRP A 90 -5.68 -0.05 -11.57
CA TRP A 90 -5.03 0.86 -12.51
C TRP A 90 -3.61 0.38 -12.81
N THR A 91 -3.10 0.70 -14.00
CA THR A 91 -1.70 0.43 -14.35
C THR A 91 -0.82 1.56 -13.83
N GLY A 92 0.16 1.22 -13.01
CA GLY A 92 1.21 2.15 -12.61
C GLY A 92 2.51 1.80 -13.32
N THR A 93 3.30 2.82 -13.68
CA THR A 93 4.73 2.63 -13.88
C THR A 93 5.39 2.27 -12.55
N ASN A 94 6.61 1.71 -12.56
CA ASN A 94 7.36 1.49 -11.32
C ASN A 94 7.52 2.81 -10.53
N GLU A 95 7.63 3.94 -11.22
CA GLU A 95 7.65 5.29 -10.65
C GLU A 95 6.31 5.65 -10.00
N ASP A 96 5.18 5.39 -10.67
CA ASP A 96 3.85 5.65 -10.10
C ASP A 96 3.53 4.74 -8.91
N ASN A 97 3.96 3.47 -8.92
CA ASN A 97 3.79 2.58 -7.75
C ASN A 97 4.73 2.98 -6.60
N MET A 98 5.92 3.51 -6.88
CA MET A 98 6.78 4.10 -5.84
C MET A 98 6.16 5.38 -5.25
N LEU A 99 5.60 6.25 -6.10
CA LEU A 99 4.90 7.47 -5.67
C LEU A 99 3.61 7.14 -4.92
N ASP A 100 2.80 6.18 -5.37
CA ASP A 100 1.59 5.73 -4.67
C ASP A 100 1.95 5.03 -3.34
N LYS A 101 3.06 4.27 -3.28
CA LYS A 101 3.60 3.75 -2.01
C LYS A 101 4.10 4.84 -1.07
N MET A 102 4.71 5.90 -1.60
CA MET A 102 5.12 7.09 -0.84
C MET A 102 3.89 7.84 -0.29
N VAL A 103 2.88 8.07 -1.13
CA VAL A 103 1.64 8.78 -0.79
C VAL A 103 0.78 7.95 0.17
N LYS A 104 0.67 6.63 -0.03
CA LYS A 104 -0.14 5.71 0.79
C LYS A 104 0.59 5.10 1.99
N ARG A 105 1.80 5.55 2.34
CA ARG A 105 2.52 5.18 3.58
C ARG A 105 2.61 3.67 3.86
N ARG A 106 2.63 2.81 2.83
CA ARG A 106 2.79 1.35 2.96
C ARG A 106 4.25 0.88 2.82
N ALA A 107 5.21 1.79 2.94
CA ALA A 107 6.59 1.44 3.26
C ALA A 107 6.71 1.17 4.77
N SER A 108 6.46 -0.07 5.16
CA SER A 108 6.98 -0.60 6.40
C SER A 108 8.51 -0.51 6.36
N HIS A 109 9.09 0.30 7.27
CA HIS A 109 10.48 0.33 7.76
C HIS A 109 11.29 1.65 7.67
N GLU A 110 10.69 2.83 7.81
CA GLU A 110 11.49 4.02 8.22
C GLU A 110 10.78 4.87 9.28
N GLY A 111 11.19 4.65 10.53
CA GLY A 111 10.83 5.48 11.70
C GLY A 111 10.30 4.64 12.87
N PRO A 112 10.85 4.78 14.10
CA PRO A 112 10.24 4.17 15.27
C PRO A 112 8.81 4.73 15.46
N PRO A 113 7.82 3.88 15.78
CA PRO A 113 6.45 4.32 16.00
C PRO A 113 6.41 5.35 17.14
N GLY A 114 5.63 6.41 16.93
CA GLY A 114 5.56 7.64 17.72
C GLY A 114 5.64 7.42 19.23
N LYS A 115 6.86 7.56 19.78
CA LYS A 115 7.06 7.72 21.22
C LYS A 115 6.53 9.09 21.68
N PHE A 116 6.56 10.08 20.79
CA PHE A 116 6.22 11.47 21.07
C PHE A 116 4.98 11.92 20.31
N THR A 117 4.16 12.72 20.98
CA THR A 117 3.09 13.54 20.40
C THR A 117 3.68 14.67 19.55
N TYR A 118 2.81 15.38 18.82
CA TYR A 118 3.24 16.51 18.00
C TYR A 118 3.82 17.63 18.86
N ASN A 119 3.18 17.90 19.99
CA ASN A 119 3.64 18.91 20.94
C ASN A 119 4.99 18.54 21.55
N GLU A 120 5.19 17.28 21.95
CA GLU A 120 6.47 16.81 22.47
C GLU A 120 7.58 16.86 21.42
N TRP A 121 7.28 16.58 20.15
CA TRP A 121 8.25 16.70 19.06
C TRP A 121 8.69 18.16 18.85
N GLN A 122 7.74 19.09 18.83
CA GLN A 122 8.04 20.52 18.74
C GLN A 122 8.86 20.99 19.93
N GLU A 123 8.50 20.55 21.14
CA GLU A 123 9.23 20.91 22.35
C GLU A 123 10.66 20.35 22.34
N ILE A 124 10.88 19.10 21.91
CA ILE A 124 12.22 18.52 21.74
C ILE A 124 13.08 19.38 20.79
N LYS A 125 12.51 19.81 19.65
CA LYS A 125 13.21 20.69 18.71
C LYS A 125 13.50 22.06 19.32
N ARG A 126 12.54 22.66 20.03
CA ARG A 126 12.72 23.94 20.71
C ARG A 126 13.82 23.87 21.77
N LEU A 127 13.82 22.85 22.61
CA LEU A 127 14.84 22.63 23.64
C LEU A 127 16.25 22.46 23.04
N PHE A 128 16.36 21.83 21.86
CA PHE A 128 17.66 21.63 21.22
C PHE A 128 18.16 22.87 20.47
N TYR A 129 17.31 23.52 19.67
CA TYR A 129 17.72 24.61 18.79
C TYR A 129 17.62 26.00 19.42
N VAL A 130 16.69 26.21 20.35
CA VAL A 130 16.46 27.52 21.00
C VAL A 130 17.14 27.58 22.36
N GLU A 131 16.91 26.58 23.19
CA GLU A 131 17.45 26.52 24.56
C GLU A 131 18.86 25.89 24.61
N ASN A 132 19.37 25.40 23.47
CA ASN A 132 20.71 24.82 23.29
C ASN A 132 21.05 23.68 24.29
N LEU A 133 20.04 22.92 24.73
CA LEU A 133 20.24 21.79 25.64
C LEU A 133 20.91 20.62 24.93
N SER A 134 21.72 19.86 25.68
CA SER A 134 22.31 18.65 25.15
C SER A 134 21.25 17.56 24.95
N LYS A 135 21.51 16.66 23.98
CA LYS A 135 20.63 15.51 23.71
C LYS A 135 20.42 14.64 24.96
N CYS A 136 21.41 14.56 25.83
CA CYS A 136 21.34 13.81 27.09
C CYS A 136 20.35 14.45 28.08
N GLU A 137 20.37 15.78 28.21
CA GLU A 137 19.45 16.50 29.09
C GLU A 137 18.00 16.41 28.59
N ILE A 138 17.80 16.57 27.29
CA ILE A 138 16.48 16.40 26.67
C ILE A 138 16.00 14.95 26.86
N ALA A 139 16.87 13.97 26.65
CA ALA A 139 16.52 12.56 26.83
C ALA A 139 16.05 12.25 28.25
N LYS A 140 16.70 12.82 29.28
CA LYS A 140 16.27 12.69 30.68
C LYS A 140 14.88 13.29 30.92
N ARG A 141 14.59 14.47 30.35
CA ARG A 141 13.28 15.14 30.51
C ARG A 141 12.12 14.32 29.95
N PHE A 142 12.37 13.60 28.86
CA PHE A 142 11.37 12.77 28.18
C PHE A 142 11.46 11.27 28.52
N ASN A 143 12.17 10.92 29.61
CA ASN A 143 12.42 9.55 30.05
C ASN A 143 12.79 8.61 28.87
N THR A 144 13.84 9.02 28.15
CA THR A 144 14.29 8.35 26.93
C THR A 144 15.81 8.35 26.84
N TYR A 145 16.32 7.79 25.75
CA TYR A 145 17.75 7.75 25.43
C TYR A 145 18.13 8.86 24.44
N ASP A 146 19.36 9.34 24.53
CA ASP A 146 19.96 10.35 23.64
C ASP A 146 19.91 9.92 22.16
N THR A 147 20.06 8.63 21.90
CA THR A 147 19.92 8.00 20.58
C THR A 147 18.52 8.18 19.99
N THR A 148 17.50 8.24 20.85
CA THR A 148 16.11 8.50 20.45
C THR A 148 15.93 9.98 20.10
N ILE A 149 16.47 10.89 20.91
CA ILE A 149 16.45 12.34 20.63
C ILE A 149 17.17 12.66 19.32
N ARG A 150 18.32 12.02 19.05
CA ARG A 150 19.03 12.15 17.77
C ARG A 150 18.14 11.78 16.57
N ARG A 151 17.37 10.69 16.66
CA ARG A 151 16.45 10.28 15.59
C ARG A 151 15.32 11.28 15.40
N VAL A 152 14.81 11.86 16.48
CA VAL A 152 13.77 12.91 16.45
C VAL A 152 14.28 14.18 15.78
N LEU A 153 15.49 14.63 16.11
CA LEU A 153 16.10 15.82 15.51
C LEU A 153 16.41 15.65 14.02
N ASN A 154 16.81 14.44 13.62
CA ASN A 154 17.07 14.10 12.22
C ASN A 154 15.79 13.82 11.41
N ALA A 155 14.62 13.75 12.07
CA ALA A 155 13.35 13.58 11.37
C ALA A 155 12.94 14.92 10.73
N GLY A 156 12.66 14.87 9.43
CA GLY A 156 12.07 15.99 8.69
C GLY A 156 10.63 16.28 9.13
N ASP A 157 10.02 17.30 8.53
CA ASP A 157 8.69 17.81 8.92
C ASP A 157 7.53 16.81 8.68
N ASN A 158 7.81 15.67 8.06
CA ASN A 158 6.90 14.55 7.84
C ASN A 158 6.83 13.54 9.02
N TYR A 159 7.41 13.87 10.18
CA TYR A 159 7.43 12.99 11.37
C TYR A 159 6.01 12.59 11.81
N LYS A 160 5.74 11.27 11.88
CA LYS A 160 4.44 10.71 12.29
C LYS A 160 4.29 10.79 13.81
N CYS A 161 3.88 11.96 14.29
CA CYS A 161 3.53 12.17 15.69
C CYS A 161 2.27 11.38 16.06
N LYS A 162 2.14 10.97 17.33
CA LYS A 162 0.83 10.58 17.86
C LYS A 162 -0.09 11.79 17.85
N GLU A 163 -1.36 11.58 17.47
CA GLU A 163 -2.41 12.57 17.73
C GLU A 163 -2.41 12.87 19.24
N ASN A 164 -2.59 14.15 19.59
CA ASN A 164 -2.56 14.60 20.98
C ASN A 164 -3.69 13.89 21.74
N SER A 165 -3.38 12.80 22.43
CA SER A 165 -4.27 12.20 23.42
C SER A 165 -4.28 13.11 24.63
N ASN A 166 -5.13 14.14 24.58
CA ASN A 166 -5.54 14.91 25.73
C ASN A 166 -6.39 14.00 26.63
N GLU A 167 -5.80 13.51 27.72
CA GLU A 167 -6.53 13.33 28.98
C GLU A 167 -6.28 14.56 29.86
#